data_AF-X1KL18-F1
#
_entry.id   AF-X1KL18-F1
#
_cell.length_a   1.000
_cell.length_b   1.000
_cell.length_c   1.000
_cell.angle_alpha   90.00
_cell.angle_beta   90.00
_cell.angle_gamma   90.00
#
_symmetry.space_group_name_H-M   'P 1'
#
loop_
_entity.id
_entity.type
_entity.pdbx_description
1 polymer ?
#
loop_
_entity_poly.entity_id
_entity_poly.type
_entity_poly.pdbx_seq_one_letter_code
_entity_poly.pdbx_strand_id
1 'polypeptide(L)'
;MPNNVVVSIAGDIGHEQAVAQIEPLRGKWSAGELPTDYVTNDKQTEPRLRAESRDIEQAHLCLAVHGFSRFHPQRFVLDLLNTVLGGGMSSRLFTEIREHKGLAYDIHSYVEHFLNSGSFITYAGVDPAKVETAIA
;
A
#
# COMPACT_ATOMS: atom_id res chain seq x y z
N MET A 1 5.20 -4.25 23.93
CA MET A 1 6.47 -3.59 24.31
C MET A 1 6.25 -2.10 24.33
N PRO A 2 6.20 -1.48 25.52
CA PRO A 2 5.83 -0.08 25.66
C PRO A 2 6.83 0.91 25.03
N ASN A 3 8.08 0.49 24.82
CA ASN A 3 9.10 1.25 24.10
C ASN A 3 8.96 1.22 22.56
N ASN A 4 7.88 0.64 22.02
CA ASN A 4 7.51 0.73 20.60
C ASN A 4 6.10 1.30 20.39
N VAL A 5 5.62 2.12 21.33
CA VAL A 5 4.28 2.73 21.29
C VAL A 5 4.41 4.21 21.01
N VAL A 6 3.64 4.70 20.04
CA VAL A 6 3.46 6.13 19.77
C VAL A 6 2.01 6.49 20.04
N VAL A 7 1.78 7.52 20.84
CA VAL A 7 0.44 8.06 21.12
C VAL A 7 0.26 9.35 20.31
N SER A 8 -0.82 9.43 19.55
CA SER A 8 -1.19 10.62 18.77
C SER A 8 -2.52 11.16 19.27
N ILE A 9 -2.56 12.46 19.60
CA ILE A 9 -3.76 13.18 20.05
C ILE A 9 -3.92 14.40 19.16
N ALA A 10 -5.14 14.61 18.65
CA ALA A 10 -5.50 15.78 17.85
C ALA A 10 -6.84 16.35 18.35
N GLY A 11 -6.90 17.67 18.53
CA GLY A 11 -8.09 18.37 19.03
C GLY A 11 -7.71 19.67 19.74
N ASP A 12 -8.71 20.31 20.36
CA ASP A 12 -8.53 21.51 21.20
C ASP A 12 -8.03 21.11 22.59
N ILE A 13 -6.76 20.72 22.67
CA ILE A 13 -6.10 20.30 23.91
C ILE A 13 -4.64 20.75 23.93
N GLY A 14 -4.20 21.30 25.05
CA GLY A 14 -2.80 21.68 25.24
C GLY A 14 -1.90 20.45 25.40
N HIS A 15 -0.66 20.53 24.91
CA HIS A 15 0.31 19.42 24.98
C HIS A 15 0.51 18.91 26.43
N GLU A 16 0.72 19.81 27.38
CA GLU A 16 0.94 19.46 28.79
C GLU A 16 -0.28 18.77 29.41
N GLN A 17 -1.49 19.24 29.09
CA GLN A 17 -2.74 18.65 29.54
C GLN A 17 -2.91 17.23 28.97
N ALA A 18 -2.57 17.02 27.70
CA ALA A 18 -2.62 15.72 27.07
C ALA A 18 -1.61 14.74 27.71
N VAL A 19 -0.37 15.18 27.93
CA VAL A 19 0.67 14.38 28.61
C VAL A 19 0.25 14.00 30.02
N ALA A 20 -0.28 14.95 30.79
CA ALA A 20 -0.74 14.73 32.17
C ALA A 20 -1.90 13.71 32.26
N GLN A 21 -2.73 13.61 31.22
CA GLN A 21 -3.80 12.59 31.17
C GLN A 21 -3.27 11.20 30.79
N ILE A 22 -2.21 11.12 29.99
CA ILE A 22 -1.61 9.84 29.55
C ILE A 22 -0.65 9.28 30.60
N GLU A 23 0.12 10.13 31.29
CA GLU A 23 1.17 9.71 32.21
C GLU A 23 0.68 8.67 33.26
N PRO A 24 -0.49 8.84 33.89
CA PRO A 24 -1.01 7.85 34.84
C PRO A 24 -1.33 6.49 34.20
N LEU A 25 -1.67 6.46 32.90
CA LEU A 25 -2.00 5.25 32.15
C LEU A 25 -0.74 4.44 31.78
N ARG A 26 0.46 5.02 31.90
CA ARG A 26 1.73 4.34 31.59
C ARG A 26 2.00 3.13 32.50
N GLY A 27 1.37 3.04 33.67
CA GLY A 27 1.49 1.89 34.57
C GLY A 27 2.94 1.44 34.83
N LYS A 28 3.17 0.12 34.94
CA LYS A 28 4.50 -0.51 35.09
C LYS A 28 5.08 -0.96 33.74
N TRP A 29 5.02 -0.10 32.73
CA TRP A 29 5.59 -0.41 31.42
C TRP A 29 7.11 -0.65 31.52
N SER A 30 7.52 -1.92 31.38
CA SER A 30 8.93 -2.30 31.25
C SER A 30 9.32 -2.30 29.78
N ALA A 31 10.44 -1.64 29.44
CA ALA A 31 11.01 -1.72 28.11
C ALA A 31 11.33 -3.18 27.75
N GLY A 32 10.98 -3.59 26.53
CA GLY A 32 11.37 -4.90 25.97
C GLY A 32 12.45 -4.73 24.90
N GLU A 33 12.99 -5.84 24.40
CA GLU A 33 13.91 -5.81 23.27
C GLU A 33 13.16 -5.46 21.98
N LEU A 34 13.56 -4.39 21.30
CA LEU A 34 12.95 -4.01 20.03
C LEU A 34 13.49 -4.90 18.90
N PRO A 35 12.63 -5.36 17.98
CA PRO A 35 13.10 -5.96 16.74
C PRO A 35 13.97 -4.95 15.99
N THR A 36 15.23 -5.30 15.74
CA THR A 36 16.18 -4.46 14.99
C THR A 36 16.09 -4.70 13.49
N ASP A 37 15.60 -5.86 13.07
CA ASP A 37 15.53 -6.26 11.67
C ASP A 37 14.11 -6.61 11.24
N TYR A 38 13.64 -5.89 10.22
CA TYR A 38 12.53 -6.33 9.41
C TYR A 38 13.12 -7.06 8.20
N VAL A 39 13.05 -8.40 8.23
CA VAL A 39 13.50 -9.23 7.13
C VAL A 39 12.66 -8.91 5.91
N THR A 40 13.31 -8.45 4.84
CA THR A 40 12.69 -8.35 3.52
C THR A 40 13.32 -9.42 2.64
N ASN A 41 12.49 -10.11 1.86
CA ASN A 41 12.97 -11.03 0.85
C ASN A 41 13.02 -10.28 -0.48
N ASP A 42 14.13 -9.59 -0.72
CA ASP A 42 14.42 -8.86 -1.96
C ASP A 42 14.88 -9.78 -3.11
N LYS A 43 14.97 -11.09 -2.87
CA LYS A 43 15.53 -12.08 -3.81
C LYS A 43 14.56 -12.53 -4.89
N GLN A 44 13.49 -11.79 -5.16
CA GLN A 44 12.65 -12.13 -6.32
C GLN A 44 13.43 -11.79 -7.60
N THR A 45 13.98 -12.82 -8.25
CA THR A 45 14.78 -12.71 -9.48
C THR A 45 13.97 -13.00 -10.75
N GLU A 46 12.76 -13.52 -10.61
CA GLU A 46 11.89 -13.91 -11.73
C GLU A 46 10.42 -13.56 -11.45
N PRO A 47 9.60 -13.37 -12.50
CA PRO A 47 8.16 -13.19 -12.34
C PRO A 47 7.52 -14.39 -11.65
N ARG A 48 6.53 -14.12 -10.80
CA ARG A 48 5.72 -15.15 -10.13
C ARG A 48 4.26 -14.91 -10.44
N LEU A 49 3.53 -16.00 -10.70
CA LEU A 49 2.10 -15.97 -10.90
C LEU A 49 1.42 -16.86 -9.85
N ARG A 50 0.42 -16.31 -9.18
CA ARG A 50 -0.52 -17.07 -8.37
C ARG A 50 -1.91 -16.78 -8.87
N ALA A 51 -2.60 -17.82 -9.34
CA ALA A 51 -3.99 -17.77 -9.72
C ALA A 51 -4.79 -18.64 -8.75
N GLU A 52 -5.95 -18.15 -8.33
CA GLU A 52 -6.85 -18.86 -7.45
C GLU A 52 -8.28 -18.68 -7.97
N SER A 53 -9.00 -19.80 -8.14
CA SER A 53 -10.39 -19.78 -8.55
C SER A 53 -11.27 -19.69 -7.31
N ARG A 54 -12.22 -18.75 -7.33
CA ARG A 54 -13.23 -18.54 -6.28
C ARG A 54 -14.57 -18.28 -6.95
N ASP A 55 -15.65 -18.62 -6.25
CA ASP A 55 -17.01 -18.32 -6.68
C ASP A 55 -17.34 -16.86 -6.38
N ILE A 56 -16.93 -15.97 -7.29
CA ILE A 56 -17.07 -14.51 -7.19
C ILE A 56 -17.39 -13.92 -8.57
N GLU A 57 -18.03 -12.75 -8.59
CA GLU A 57 -18.53 -12.11 -9.83
C GLU A 57 -17.43 -11.49 -10.70
N GLN A 58 -16.29 -11.12 -10.11
CA GLN A 58 -15.19 -10.45 -10.80
C GLN A 58 -13.87 -11.18 -10.61
N ALA A 59 -13.03 -11.18 -11.65
CA ALA A 59 -11.64 -11.56 -11.53
C ALA A 59 -10.83 -10.36 -11.01
N HIS A 60 -10.07 -10.58 -9.93
CA HIS A 60 -9.19 -9.59 -9.35
C HIS A 60 -7.76 -9.81 -9.85
N LEU A 61 -7.22 -8.83 -10.57
CA LEU A 61 -5.88 -8.85 -11.12
C LEU A 61 -4.99 -7.91 -10.32
N CYS A 62 -3.86 -8.43 -9.84
CA CYS A 62 -2.83 -7.63 -9.17
C CYS A 62 -1.49 -7.86 -9.86
N LEU A 63 -0.96 -6.82 -10.49
CA LEU A 63 0.41 -6.81 -10.99
C LEU A 63 1.27 -5.97 -10.06
N ALA A 64 2.25 -6.59 -9.41
CA ALA A 64 3.09 -5.93 -8.43
C ALA A 64 4.58 -6.01 -8.82
N VAL A 65 5.29 -4.91 -8.59
CA VAL A 65 6.76 -4.84 -8.66
C VAL A 65 7.31 -4.26 -7.36
N HIS A 66 8.63 -4.39 -7.16
CA HIS A 66 9.28 -3.76 -6.02
C HIS A 66 9.17 -2.23 -6.11
N GLY A 67 8.68 -1.64 -5.03
CA GLY A 67 8.68 -0.20 -4.79
C GLY A 67 9.82 0.21 -3.87
N PHE A 68 9.78 1.47 -3.45
CA PHE A 68 10.79 2.04 -2.57
C PHE A 68 10.43 1.90 -1.08
N SER A 69 11.45 1.81 -0.22
CA SER A 69 11.24 1.95 1.23
C SER A 69 10.80 3.36 1.62
N ARG A 70 10.17 3.48 2.79
CA ARG A 70 9.76 4.75 3.42
C ARG A 70 10.90 5.75 3.56
N PHE A 71 12.14 5.29 3.65
CA PHE A 71 13.31 6.14 3.81
C PHE A 71 14.04 6.43 2.49
N HIS A 72 13.64 5.78 1.40
CA HIS A 72 14.28 5.99 0.10
C HIS A 72 14.07 7.44 -0.40
N PRO A 73 15.12 8.10 -0.93
CA PRO A 73 15.02 9.49 -1.37
C PRO A 73 14.10 9.67 -2.59
N GLN A 74 13.95 8.64 -3.43
CA GLN A 74 13.12 8.71 -4.64
C GLN A 74 11.65 8.29 -4.42
N ARG A 75 11.21 8.03 -3.18
CA ARG A 75 9.83 7.59 -2.91
C ARG A 75 8.77 8.55 -3.47
N PHE A 76 8.99 9.86 -3.34
CA PHE A 76 8.08 10.88 -3.86
C PHE A 76 8.07 10.96 -5.39
N VAL A 77 9.17 10.56 -6.04
CA VAL A 77 9.20 10.42 -7.51
C VAL A 77 8.27 9.28 -7.92
N LEU A 78 8.31 8.15 -7.21
CA LEU A 78 7.42 7.02 -7.44
C LEU A 78 5.94 7.39 -7.15
N ASP A 79 5.67 8.16 -6.09
CA ASP A 79 4.32 8.66 -5.77
C ASP A 79 3.74 9.54 -6.90
N LEU A 80 4.58 10.41 -7.47
CA LEU A 80 4.18 11.24 -8.60
C LEU A 80 3.89 10.39 -9.85
N LEU A 81 4.75 9.40 -10.13
CA LEU A 81 4.51 8.44 -11.23
C LEU A 81 3.21 7.67 -11.02
N ASN A 82 2.93 7.22 -9.81
CA ASN A 82 1.69 6.54 -9.45
C ASN A 82 0.47 7.43 -9.70
N THR A 83 0.55 8.72 -9.34
CA THR A 83 -0.54 9.68 -9.58
C THR A 83 -0.90 9.77 -11.06
N VAL A 84 0.11 9.82 -11.94
CA VAL A 84 -0.09 9.86 -13.40
C VAL A 84 -0.62 8.52 -13.95
N LEU A 85 -0.13 7.40 -13.42
CA LEU A 85 -0.50 6.07 -13.91
C LEU A 85 -1.94 5.70 -13.51
N GLY A 86 -2.24 5.70 -12.21
CA GLY A 86 -3.44 5.09 -11.65
C GLY A 86 -4.02 5.76 -10.41
N GLY A 87 -3.54 6.95 -10.03
CA GLY A 87 -3.93 7.60 -8.76
C GLY A 87 -5.30 8.29 -8.76
N GLY A 88 -6.06 8.26 -9.85
CA GLY A 88 -7.38 8.89 -9.89
C GLY A 88 -8.05 8.83 -11.27
N MET A 89 -9.19 9.49 -11.41
CA MET A 89 -10.03 9.41 -12.63
C MET A 89 -9.39 10.05 -13.87
N SER A 90 -8.44 10.97 -13.69
CA SER A 90 -7.68 11.58 -14.79
C SER A 90 -6.40 10.82 -15.13
N SER A 91 -6.16 9.65 -14.52
CA SER A 91 -4.97 8.87 -14.76
C SER A 91 -5.04 8.09 -16.08
N ARG A 92 -3.87 7.63 -16.54
CA ARG A 92 -3.78 6.84 -17.77
C ARG A 92 -4.58 5.55 -17.69
N LEU A 93 -4.47 4.80 -16.60
CA LEU A 93 -5.20 3.55 -16.43
C LEU A 93 -6.71 3.75 -16.44
N PHE A 94 -7.21 4.77 -15.74
CA PHE A 94 -8.64 5.06 -15.73
C PHE A 94 -9.13 5.45 -17.13
N THR A 95 -8.39 6.34 -17.81
CA THR A 95 -8.77 6.82 -19.14
C THR A 95 -8.74 5.68 -20.17
N GLU A 96 -7.67 4.89 -20.21
CA GLU A 96 -7.49 3.85 -21.24
C GLU A 96 -8.34 2.61 -20.99
N ILE A 97 -8.33 2.08 -19.77
CA ILE A 97 -8.93 0.78 -19.47
C ILE A 97 -10.43 0.90 -19.17
N ARG A 98 -10.80 1.93 -18.41
CA ARG A 98 -12.20 2.14 -18.02
C ARG A 98 -12.95 2.97 -19.05
N GLU A 99 -12.49 4.18 -19.36
CA GLU A 99 -13.26 5.08 -20.23
C GLU A 99 -13.22 4.65 -21.71
N HIS A 100 -12.04 4.36 -22.26
CA HIS A 100 -11.91 4.01 -23.68
C HIS A 100 -12.27 2.55 -23.98
N LYS A 101 -11.78 1.60 -23.17
CA LYS A 101 -11.97 0.16 -23.45
C LYS A 101 -13.15 -0.48 -22.70
N GLY A 102 -13.68 0.12 -21.64
CA GLY A 102 -14.78 -0.44 -20.85
C GLY A 102 -14.47 -1.83 -20.27
N LEU A 103 -13.21 -2.11 -19.94
CA LEU A 103 -12.77 -3.44 -19.50
C LEU A 103 -12.87 -3.64 -17.98
N ALA A 104 -12.64 -2.58 -17.21
CA ALA A 104 -12.63 -2.62 -15.75
C ALA A 104 -13.38 -1.40 -15.20
N TYR A 105 -14.30 -1.62 -14.25
CA TYR A 105 -14.91 -0.50 -13.52
C TYR A 105 -13.96 0.05 -12.44
N ASP A 106 -13.24 -0.86 -11.78
CA ASP A 106 -12.22 -0.53 -10.80
C ASP A 106 -10.84 -0.89 -11.36
N ILE A 107 -10.06 0.13 -11.68
CA ILE A 107 -8.69 0.04 -12.19
C ILE A 107 -7.90 1.20 -11.59
N HIS A 108 -6.82 0.89 -10.89
CA HIS A 108 -5.98 1.89 -10.25
C HIS A 108 -4.58 1.34 -9.98
N SER A 109 -3.68 2.22 -9.55
CA SER A 109 -2.38 1.82 -9.05
C SER A 109 -2.10 2.49 -7.72
N TYR A 110 -1.31 1.83 -6.89
CA TYR A 110 -0.91 2.33 -5.58
C TYR A 110 0.49 1.86 -5.21
N VAL A 111 1.11 2.62 -4.31
CA VAL A 111 2.46 2.39 -3.82
C VAL A 111 2.40 2.21 -2.31
N GLU A 112 3.04 1.17 -1.78
CA GLU A 112 3.22 1.01 -0.35
C GLU A 112 4.70 1.11 0.01
N HIS A 113 4.99 1.98 0.97
CA HIS A 113 6.35 2.20 1.48
C HIS A 113 6.51 1.55 2.85
N PHE A 114 7.14 0.38 2.89
CA PHE A 114 7.50 -0.31 4.13
C PHE A 114 8.84 0.21 4.68
N LEU A 115 9.23 -0.25 5.87
CA LEU A 115 10.48 0.19 6.51
C LEU A 115 11.71 -0.11 5.63
N ASN A 116 11.82 -1.36 5.16
CA ASN A 116 12.99 -1.88 4.45
C ASN A 116 12.71 -2.24 2.98
N SER A 117 11.47 -2.08 2.50
CA SER A 117 11.05 -2.41 1.13
C SER A 117 9.86 -1.56 0.71
N GLY A 118 9.38 -1.74 -0.52
CA GLY A 118 8.11 -1.21 -0.96
C GLY A 118 7.47 -2.07 -2.04
N SER A 119 6.23 -1.74 -2.38
CA SER A 119 5.49 -2.34 -3.50
C SER A 119 4.96 -1.22 -4.39
N PHE A 120 4.90 -1.49 -5.69
CA PHE A 120 4.13 -0.70 -6.64
C PHE A 120 3.19 -1.64 -7.38
N ILE A 121 1.88 -1.40 -7.26
CA ILE A 121 0.86 -2.37 -7.60
C ILE A 121 -0.15 -1.71 -8.53
N THR A 122 -0.47 -2.39 -9.62
CA THR A 122 -1.64 -2.12 -10.46
C THR A 122 -2.71 -3.16 -10.15
N TYR A 123 -3.91 -2.68 -9.87
CA TYR A 123 -5.07 -3.52 -9.55
C TYR A 123 -6.18 -3.28 -10.56
N ALA A 124 -6.85 -4.36 -10.99
CA ALA A 124 -8.06 -4.30 -11.79
C ALA A 124 -9.11 -5.32 -11.34
N GLY A 125 -10.37 -4.89 -11.24
CA GLY A 125 -11.54 -5.78 -11.18
C GLY A 125 -12.18 -5.88 -12.56
N VAL A 126 -12.16 -7.07 -13.15
CA VAL A 126 -12.65 -7.32 -14.52
C VAL A 126 -13.66 -8.46 -14.55
N ASP A 127 -14.47 -8.49 -15.63
CA ASP A 127 -15.26 -9.67 -15.97
C ASP A 127 -14.32 -10.87 -16.18
N PRO A 128 -14.55 -12.03 -15.54
CA PRO A 128 -13.73 -13.23 -15.72
C PRO A 128 -13.54 -13.63 -17.20
N ALA A 129 -14.53 -13.40 -18.06
CA ALA A 129 -14.45 -13.69 -19.49
C ALA A 129 -13.50 -12.74 -20.25
N LYS A 130 -13.08 -11.62 -19.65
CA LYS A 130 -12.23 -10.59 -20.26
C LYS A 130 -10.82 -10.54 -19.68
N VAL A 131 -10.44 -11.48 -18.81
CA VAL A 131 -9.12 -11.49 -18.16
C VAL A 131 -7.98 -11.47 -19.18
N GLU A 132 -8.03 -12.30 -20.22
CA GLU A 132 -6.98 -12.35 -21.25
C GLU A 132 -6.85 -11.02 -22.00
N THR A 133 -7.96 -10.37 -22.32
CA THR A 133 -7.97 -9.05 -22.97
C THR A 133 -7.45 -7.95 -22.05
N ALA A 134 -7.65 -8.07 -20.74
CA ALA A 134 -7.20 -7.08 -19.78
C ALA A 134 -5.68 -7.12 -19.54
N ILE A 135 -5.03 -8.27 -19.76
CA ILE A 135 -3.58 -8.46 -19.56
C ILE A 135 -2.74 -8.38 -20.85
N ALA A 136 -3.39 -8.37 -22.02
CA ALA A 136 -2.75 -8.29 -23.35
C ALA A 136 -2.38 -6.85 -23.75
#